data_AF-A0A534W967-F1
#
_entry.id   AF-A0A534W967-F1
#
_cell.length_a   1.000
_cell.length_b   1.000
_cell.length_c   1.000
_cell.angle_alpha   90.00
_cell.angle_beta   90.00
_cell.angle_gamma   90.00
#
_symmetry.space_group_name_H-M   'P 1'
#
loop_
_entity.id
_entity.type
_entity.pdbx_description
1 polymer ?
#
loop_
_entity_poly.entity_id
_entity_poly.type
_entity_poly.pdbx_seq_one_letter_code
_entity_poly.pdbx_strand_id
1 'polypeptide(L)'
;MAHHRQTEEAARSRARSARVEARLQPVLGTAADRRGGEDPEAPWAGGQRPAHRPHRPLEDLHWREREEPGTVPGLSGWRRRLVRLRHLSRLRPRTICVRARVAVQKAVYHLARQVFTQKQRDRINARLARARRKLAAVLQIVNGRFDAAALRTELLRALPERFDALMVHCSFDDLLPMYSEGVGQLLAVLRDLCGRERTLAMPAFTYQVPGGDLAAHFRAHPRFDARRQPSQMGLLSEVFRRTPGVLRSLHPTHSVCALGPLAADITAGHHLTESTFGARSPFARMAGLDTVILGLGKPFYRVLTQIHAAEDLLGDRFPLPREFKEVDVTLIGATGEYPYRLRIDATEFDRRLDRLPRMLAPGDLAEWRFHGVPLFRTSAGRVTTAICEAGLRGKTLYAGPTLI
;
A
#
# COMPACT_ATOMS: atom_id res chain seq x y z
N MET A 1 -18.01 -34.67 15.57
CA MET A 1 -18.29 -33.26 15.18
C MET A 1 -17.05 -32.42 14.90
N ALA A 2 -15.98 -32.46 15.70
CA ALA A 2 -14.76 -31.68 15.45
C ALA A 2 -14.01 -32.04 14.15
N HIS A 3 -13.92 -33.34 13.84
CA HIS A 3 -13.26 -33.84 12.62
C HIS A 3 -13.96 -33.41 11.31
N HIS A 4 -15.29 -33.26 11.35
CA HIS A 4 -16.09 -32.83 10.20
C HIS A 4 -15.94 -31.32 9.91
N ARG A 5 -15.85 -30.50 10.96
CA ARG A 5 -15.59 -29.05 10.83
C ARG A 5 -14.19 -28.76 10.27
N GLN A 6 -13.17 -29.51 10.69
CA GLN A 6 -11.81 -29.38 10.15
C GLN A 6 -11.73 -29.75 8.66
N THR A 7 -12.45 -30.78 8.23
CA THR A 7 -12.48 -31.18 6.81
C THR A 7 -13.17 -30.14 5.93
N GLU A 8 -14.25 -29.52 6.41
CA GLU A 8 -14.95 -28.45 5.69
C GLU A 8 -14.11 -27.18 5.59
N GLU A 9 -13.41 -26.79 6.66
CA GLU A 9 -12.53 -25.62 6.68
C GLU A 9 -11.33 -25.80 5.75
N ALA A 10 -10.73 -27.01 5.72
CA ALA A 10 -9.67 -27.36 4.78
C ALA A 10 -10.16 -27.36 3.32
N ALA A 11 -11.40 -27.79 3.05
CA ALA A 11 -12.00 -27.72 1.72
C ALA A 11 -12.24 -26.26 1.29
N ARG A 12 -12.74 -25.42 2.20
CA ARG A 12 -12.92 -23.97 1.95
C ARG A 12 -11.59 -23.25 1.71
N SER A 13 -10.55 -23.55 2.48
CA SER A 13 -9.19 -23.00 2.28
C SER A 13 -8.60 -23.42 0.93
N ARG A 14 -8.78 -24.68 0.51
CA ARG A 14 -8.38 -25.17 -0.82
C ARG A 14 -9.13 -24.46 -1.95
N ALA A 15 -10.45 -24.32 -1.83
CA ALA A 15 -11.26 -23.59 -2.81
C ALA A 15 -10.87 -22.10 -2.92
N ARG A 16 -10.58 -21.45 -1.79
CA ARG A 16 -10.06 -20.06 -1.73
C ARG A 16 -8.71 -19.94 -2.42
N SER A 17 -7.80 -20.88 -2.18
CA SER A 17 -6.48 -20.93 -2.82
C SER A 17 -6.59 -21.15 -4.33
N ALA A 18 -7.51 -22.03 -4.78
CA ALA A 18 -7.80 -22.22 -6.20
C ALA A 18 -8.39 -20.96 -6.86
N ARG A 19 -9.23 -20.21 -6.15
CA ARG A 19 -9.78 -18.93 -6.62
C ARG A 19 -8.70 -17.86 -6.77
N VAL A 20 -7.78 -17.76 -5.80
CA VAL A 20 -6.60 -16.89 -5.84
C VAL A 20 -5.73 -17.24 -7.06
N GLU A 21 -5.50 -18.53 -7.26
CA GLU A 21 -4.73 -19.05 -8.40
C GLU A 21 -5.38 -18.67 -9.73
N ALA A 22 -6.67 -18.99 -9.90
CA ALA A 22 -7.42 -18.68 -11.11
C ALA A 22 -7.47 -17.18 -11.43
N ARG A 23 -7.47 -16.30 -10.42
CA ARG A 23 -7.48 -14.84 -10.61
C ARG A 23 -6.14 -14.29 -11.08
N LEU A 24 -5.04 -14.90 -10.63
CA LEU A 24 -3.69 -14.47 -10.95
C LEU A 24 -3.13 -15.16 -12.21
N GLN A 25 -3.61 -16.35 -12.53
CA GLN A 25 -3.15 -17.17 -13.65
C GLN A 25 -3.19 -16.48 -15.03
N PRO A 26 -4.25 -15.71 -15.41
CA PRO A 26 -4.30 -15.04 -16.71
C PRO A 26 -3.19 -14.01 -16.92
N VAL A 27 -2.63 -13.50 -15.82
CA VAL A 27 -1.67 -12.37 -15.83
C VAL A 27 -0.25 -12.85 -15.56
N LEU A 28 -0.10 -13.85 -14.68
CA LEU A 28 1.20 -14.28 -14.18
C LEU A 28 1.68 -15.62 -14.76
N GLY A 29 0.81 -16.37 -15.43
CA GLY A 29 1.05 -17.77 -15.80
C GLY A 29 0.67 -18.75 -14.69
N THR A 30 0.94 -20.04 -14.90
CA THR A 30 0.59 -21.08 -13.92
C THR A 30 1.37 -20.90 -12.62
N ALA A 31 0.87 -21.47 -11.51
CA ALA A 31 1.66 -21.55 -10.27
C ALA A 31 3.01 -22.24 -10.47
N ALA A 32 3.16 -23.15 -11.43
CA ALA A 32 4.45 -23.75 -11.77
C ALA A 32 5.40 -22.71 -12.39
N ASP A 33 4.91 -21.87 -13.30
CA ASP A 33 5.70 -20.78 -13.91
C ASP A 33 6.13 -19.73 -12.89
N ARG A 34 5.32 -19.52 -11.84
CA ARG A 34 5.65 -18.63 -10.70
C ARG A 34 6.54 -19.27 -9.65
N ARG A 35 6.54 -20.61 -9.55
CA ARG A 35 7.41 -21.41 -8.68
C ARG A 35 8.71 -21.83 -9.39
N GLY A 36 8.83 -21.59 -10.70
CA GLY A 36 9.98 -21.95 -11.53
C GLY A 36 11.23 -21.19 -11.12
N GLY A 37 11.87 -21.69 -10.07
CA GLY A 37 13.03 -21.12 -9.40
C GLY A 37 13.14 -21.52 -7.92
N GLU A 38 12.05 -21.96 -7.27
CA GLU A 38 12.02 -22.24 -5.83
C GLU A 38 11.41 -23.62 -5.55
N ASP A 39 12.27 -24.63 -5.39
CA ASP A 39 11.89 -25.98 -4.93
C ASP A 39 11.55 -25.94 -3.42
N PRO A 40 10.34 -26.34 -2.99
CA PRO A 40 9.93 -26.30 -1.59
C PRO A 40 10.64 -27.31 -0.67
N GLU A 41 11.36 -28.31 -1.19
CA GLU A 41 12.01 -29.35 -0.36
C GLU A 41 13.51 -29.59 -0.63
N ALA A 42 14.14 -28.85 -1.55
CA ALA A 42 15.55 -29.05 -1.84
C ALA A 42 16.47 -28.50 -0.73
N PRO A 43 17.32 -29.32 -0.07
CA PRO A 43 18.48 -28.79 0.64
C PRO A 43 19.39 -28.10 -0.39
N TRP A 44 19.75 -26.84 -0.12
CA TRP A 44 20.54 -26.00 -1.01
C TRP A 44 21.87 -26.67 -1.39
N ALA A 45 21.95 -27.20 -2.61
CA ALA A 45 23.21 -27.50 -3.28
C ALA A 45 23.56 -26.29 -4.15
N GLY A 46 24.71 -25.66 -3.89
CA GLY A 46 25.17 -24.49 -4.64
C GLY A 46 25.23 -24.79 -6.14
N GLY A 47 24.41 -24.11 -6.93
CA GLY A 47 24.29 -24.33 -8.37
C GLY A 47 23.95 -23.04 -9.13
N GLN A 48 24.64 -22.84 -10.24
CA GLN A 48 24.77 -21.60 -11.02
C GLN A 48 23.46 -21.09 -11.65
N ARG A 49 23.36 -19.76 -11.77
CA ARG A 49 22.27 -19.03 -12.46
C ARG A 49 22.14 -19.43 -13.94
N PRO A 50 20.93 -19.49 -14.53
CA PRO A 50 20.75 -19.60 -15.97
C PRO A 50 21.09 -18.27 -16.69
N ALA A 51 21.49 -18.38 -17.96
CA ALA A 51 22.06 -17.30 -18.77
C ALA A 51 21.08 -16.13 -19.02
N HIS A 52 21.59 -14.90 -18.84
CA HIS A 52 20.90 -13.63 -19.09
C HIS A 52 20.35 -13.53 -20.52
N ARG A 53 19.06 -13.18 -20.67
CA ARG A 53 18.52 -12.64 -21.93
C ARG A 53 19.01 -11.19 -22.12
N PRO A 54 19.27 -10.74 -23.36
CA PRO A 54 19.75 -9.38 -23.61
C PRO A 54 18.69 -8.35 -23.19
N HIS A 55 19.13 -7.36 -22.41
CA HIS A 55 18.31 -6.27 -21.89
C HIS A 55 17.85 -5.33 -23.01
N ARG A 56 16.60 -4.85 -22.96
CA ARG A 56 16.17 -3.70 -23.77
C ARG A 56 16.79 -2.42 -23.18
N PRO A 57 17.37 -1.52 -23.99
CA PRO A 57 17.84 -0.22 -23.53
C PRO A 57 16.71 0.57 -22.85
N LEU A 58 17.02 1.29 -21.75
CA LEU A 58 16.05 2.13 -21.02
C LEU A 58 15.38 3.20 -21.91
N GLU A 59 16.04 3.55 -23.00
CA GLU A 59 15.67 4.60 -23.95
C GLU A 59 14.39 4.23 -24.73
N ASP A 60 14.16 2.92 -24.92
CA ASP A 60 12.99 2.37 -25.62
C ASP A 60 11.74 2.31 -24.72
N LEU A 61 11.88 2.57 -23.41
CA LEU A 61 10.78 2.66 -22.45
C LEU A 61 10.21 4.10 -22.37
N HIS A 62 10.78 5.04 -23.12
CA HIS A 62 10.30 6.42 -23.16
C HIS A 62 9.05 6.56 -24.04
N TRP A 63 7.98 7.03 -23.41
CA TRP A 63 6.79 7.51 -24.08
C TRP A 63 7.12 8.80 -24.86
N ARG A 64 7.09 8.76 -26.20
CA ARG A 64 7.04 9.97 -27.03
C ARG A 64 5.71 10.69 -26.74
N GLU A 65 5.80 11.85 -26.08
CA GLU A 65 4.72 12.84 -26.01
C GLU A 65 4.38 13.26 -27.45
N ARG A 66 3.21 12.86 -27.95
CA ARG A 66 2.66 13.44 -29.18
C ARG A 66 1.79 14.63 -28.80
N GLU A 67 2.28 15.79 -29.24
CA GLU A 67 1.60 17.02 -29.69
C GLU A 67 0.21 17.33 -29.11
N GLU A 68 0.16 18.40 -28.31
CA GLU A 68 -1.07 19.11 -27.96
C GLU A 68 -1.66 19.83 -29.19
N PRO A 69 -2.98 19.78 -29.43
CA PRO A 69 -3.60 20.66 -30.42
C PRO A 69 -3.81 22.07 -29.84
N GLY A 70 -3.18 23.05 -30.48
CA GLY A 70 -3.80 24.33 -30.87
C GLY A 70 -4.09 25.39 -29.78
N THR A 71 -3.24 26.43 -29.78
CA THR A 71 -3.50 27.85 -29.48
C THR A 71 -4.93 28.29 -29.11
N VAL A 72 -5.04 29.03 -28.00
CA VAL A 72 -6.19 29.92 -27.72
C VAL A 72 -5.70 31.38 -27.61
N PRO A 73 -6.37 32.37 -28.22
CA PRO A 73 -5.84 33.73 -28.36
C PRO A 73 -5.92 34.53 -27.04
N GLY A 74 -4.96 35.42 -26.86
CA GLY A 74 -4.94 36.37 -25.75
C GLY A 74 -6.04 37.42 -25.84
N LEU A 75 -6.41 37.98 -24.69
CA LEU A 75 -6.97 39.32 -24.60
C LEU A 75 -6.56 39.97 -23.27
N SER A 76 -6.12 41.20 -23.43
CA SER A 76 -5.50 42.10 -22.48
C SER A 76 -6.52 42.81 -21.58
N GLY A 77 -6.05 43.10 -20.36
CA GLY A 77 -6.36 44.25 -19.51
C GLY A 77 -7.77 44.81 -19.44
N TRP A 78 -8.44 44.63 -18.30
CA TRP A 78 -9.32 45.66 -17.72
C TRP A 78 -9.12 45.75 -16.20
N ARG A 79 -8.81 46.97 -15.74
CA ARG A 79 -8.68 47.40 -14.34
C ARG A 79 -10.06 47.64 -13.71
N ARG A 80 -10.13 47.46 -12.39
CA ARG A 80 -11.08 48.02 -11.38
C ARG A 80 -12.58 47.68 -11.53
N ARG A 81 -13.11 46.98 -10.52
CA ARG A 81 -14.12 47.55 -9.59
C ARG A 81 -14.40 46.60 -8.41
N LEU A 82 -14.13 47.13 -7.21
CA LEU A 82 -14.66 46.66 -5.92
C LEU A 82 -16.19 46.80 -5.91
N VAL A 83 -16.93 45.70 -5.71
CA VAL A 83 -18.32 45.75 -5.22
C VAL A 83 -18.63 44.55 -4.31
N ARG A 84 -18.84 44.88 -3.03
CA ARG A 84 -19.72 44.30 -2.00
C ARG A 84 -19.88 42.78 -1.89
N LEU A 85 -19.25 42.24 -0.83
CA LEU A 85 -19.63 40.99 -0.16
C LEU A 85 -20.95 41.17 0.60
N ARG A 86 -22.03 40.52 0.15
CA ARG A 86 -23.13 40.03 0.99
C ARG A 86 -23.96 39.02 0.19
N HIS A 87 -24.24 37.87 0.81
CA HIS A 87 -25.03 36.72 0.32
C HIS A 87 -24.37 35.73 -0.64
N LEU A 88 -23.57 34.81 -0.08
CA LEU A 88 -23.36 33.48 -0.67
C LEU A 88 -23.35 32.40 0.44
N SER A 89 -24.50 32.19 1.08
CA SER A 89 -24.75 31.05 1.99
C SER A 89 -25.39 29.84 1.28
N ARG A 90 -25.35 29.76 -0.06
CA ARG A 90 -26.01 28.68 -0.83
C ARG A 90 -25.25 28.19 -2.08
N LEU A 91 -23.92 28.10 -2.04
CA LEU A 91 -23.17 27.37 -3.07
C LEU A 91 -22.46 26.17 -2.46
N ARG A 92 -23.03 24.98 -2.67
CA ARG A 92 -22.32 23.71 -2.42
C ARG A 92 -21.04 23.68 -3.27
N PRO A 93 -19.86 23.39 -2.70
CA PRO A 93 -18.63 23.37 -3.48
C PRO A 93 -18.67 22.23 -4.50
N ARG A 94 -18.80 22.61 -5.77
CA ARG A 94 -18.80 21.73 -6.93
C ARG A 94 -17.49 20.95 -7.03
N THR A 95 -17.60 19.66 -7.34
CA THR A 95 -16.61 18.59 -7.52
C THR A 95 -15.35 18.96 -8.33
N ILE A 96 -15.39 20.05 -9.11
CA ILE A 96 -14.29 20.54 -9.96
C ILE A 96 -13.11 21.07 -9.12
N CYS A 97 -13.36 21.65 -7.94
CA CYS A 97 -12.31 22.22 -7.09
C CYS A 97 -11.43 21.15 -6.39
N VAL A 98 -11.95 19.93 -6.22
CA VAL A 98 -11.26 18.85 -5.51
C VAL A 98 -10.14 18.24 -6.37
N ARG A 99 -10.39 18.01 -7.67
CA ARG A 99 -9.39 17.41 -8.58
C ARG A 99 -8.16 18.30 -8.77
N ALA A 100 -8.37 19.59 -9.00
CA ALA A 100 -7.27 20.56 -9.13
C ALA A 100 -6.43 20.65 -7.85
N ARG A 101 -7.09 20.65 -6.67
CA ARG A 101 -6.41 20.69 -5.37
C ARG A 101 -5.60 19.43 -5.08
N VAL A 102 -6.11 18.26 -5.44
CA VAL A 102 -5.38 16.99 -5.31
C VAL A 102 -4.19 16.94 -6.27
N ALA A 103 -4.33 17.45 -7.50
CA ALA A 103 -3.22 17.55 -8.45
C ALA A 103 -2.10 18.48 -7.92
N VAL A 104 -2.46 19.65 -7.37
CA VAL A 104 -1.48 20.56 -6.74
C VAL A 104 -0.82 19.90 -5.52
N GLN A 105 -1.57 19.22 -4.66
CA GLN A 105 -1.01 18.51 -3.51
C GLN A 105 -0.05 17.39 -3.93
N LYS A 106 -0.35 16.68 -5.02
CA LYS A 106 0.54 15.67 -5.62
C LYS A 106 1.81 16.34 -6.15
N ALA A 107 1.68 17.40 -6.94
CA ALA A 107 2.83 18.14 -7.48
C ALA A 107 3.75 18.68 -6.38
N VAL A 108 3.18 19.33 -5.35
CA VAL A 108 3.94 19.81 -4.17
C VAL A 108 4.62 18.67 -3.43
N TYR A 109 3.95 17.53 -3.27
CA TYR A 109 4.54 16.35 -2.62
C TYR A 109 5.73 15.79 -3.41
N HIS A 110 5.62 15.67 -4.74
CA HIS A 110 6.72 15.21 -5.59
C HIS A 110 7.88 16.20 -5.58
N LEU A 111 7.61 17.50 -5.73
CA LEU A 111 8.63 18.54 -5.64
C LEU A 111 9.35 18.53 -4.29
N ALA A 112 8.59 18.42 -3.19
CA ALA A 112 9.19 18.32 -1.86
C ALA A 112 10.06 17.07 -1.69
N ARG A 113 9.78 15.98 -2.41
CA ARG A 113 10.61 14.78 -2.39
C ARG A 113 11.93 14.96 -3.13
N GLN A 114 11.93 15.73 -4.22
CA GLN A 114 13.10 16.03 -5.02
C GLN A 114 14.01 17.06 -4.34
N VAL A 115 13.43 18.09 -3.72
CA VAL A 115 14.19 19.23 -3.18
C VAL A 115 14.67 19.02 -1.75
N PHE A 116 13.90 18.33 -0.91
CA PHE A 116 14.22 18.19 0.52
C PHE A 116 14.72 16.80 0.87
N THR A 117 15.76 16.73 1.71
CA THR A 117 16.19 15.48 2.36
C THR A 117 15.10 14.89 3.25
N GLN A 118 15.19 13.58 3.55
CA GLN A 118 14.23 12.91 4.46
C GLN A 118 14.15 13.62 5.83
N LYS A 119 15.29 13.98 6.43
CA LYS A 119 15.36 14.72 7.70
C LYS A 119 14.65 16.08 7.64
N GLN A 120 14.80 16.83 6.55
CA GLN A 120 14.11 18.12 6.37
C GLN A 120 12.59 17.93 6.25
N ARG A 121 12.14 16.93 5.48
CA ARG A 121 10.71 16.60 5.36
C ARG A 121 10.11 16.21 6.71
N ASP A 122 10.83 15.44 7.53
CA ASP A 122 10.36 15.04 8.86
C ASP A 122 10.23 16.24 9.81
N ARG A 123 11.18 17.19 9.78
CA ARG A 123 11.09 18.45 10.52
C ARG A 123 9.89 19.29 10.08
N ILE A 124 9.64 19.39 8.78
CA ILE A 124 8.47 20.11 8.22
C ILE A 124 7.18 19.43 8.69
N ASN A 125 7.09 18.10 8.57
CA ASN A 125 5.92 17.34 9.03
C ASN A 125 5.68 17.54 10.53
N ALA A 126 6.72 17.55 11.36
CA ALA A 126 6.59 17.80 12.79
C ALA A 126 6.09 19.24 13.09
N ARG A 127 6.54 20.24 12.32
CA ARG A 127 6.03 21.62 12.41
C ARG A 127 4.56 21.70 12.00
N LEU A 128 4.18 21.05 10.89
CA LEU A 128 2.79 20.99 10.42
C LEU A 128 1.88 20.29 11.43
N ALA A 129 2.34 19.19 12.05
CA ALA A 129 1.59 18.50 13.10
C ALA A 129 1.36 19.41 14.32
N ARG A 130 2.38 20.15 14.76
CA ARG A 130 2.23 21.15 15.83
C ARG A 130 1.26 22.27 15.45
N ALA A 131 1.35 22.78 14.23
CA ALA A 131 0.44 23.82 13.73
C ALA A 131 -1.01 23.34 13.69
N ARG A 132 -1.26 22.10 13.20
CA ARG A 132 -2.59 21.48 13.21
C ARG A 132 -3.17 21.38 14.61
N ARG A 133 -2.35 21.02 15.61
CA ARG A 133 -2.79 20.99 17.02
C ARG A 133 -3.18 22.37 17.53
N LYS A 134 -2.40 23.42 17.23
CA LYS A 134 -2.73 24.80 17.61
C LYS A 134 -4.00 25.32 16.92
N LEU A 135 -4.21 24.92 15.67
CA LEU A 135 -5.38 25.32 14.89
C LEU A 135 -6.59 24.38 15.09
N ALA A 136 -6.59 23.54 16.14
CA ALA A 136 -7.58 22.48 16.26
C ALA A 136 -9.01 22.99 16.30
N ALA A 137 -9.29 24.03 17.10
CA ALA A 137 -10.61 24.64 17.17
C ALA A 137 -11.07 25.17 15.81
N VAL A 138 -10.19 25.87 15.07
CA VAL A 138 -10.49 26.39 13.73
C VAL A 138 -10.77 25.25 12.75
N LEU A 139 -9.94 24.20 12.75
CA LEU A 139 -10.11 23.04 11.88
C LEU A 139 -11.41 22.30 12.16
N GLN A 140 -11.81 22.20 13.44
CA GLN A 140 -13.08 21.60 13.86
C GLN A 140 -14.28 22.47 13.49
N ILE A 141 -14.18 23.80 13.56
CA ILE A 141 -15.24 24.71 13.09
C ILE A 141 -15.44 24.57 11.58
N VAL A 142 -14.33 24.52 10.81
CA VAL A 142 -14.39 24.48 9.34
C VAL A 142 -14.82 23.11 8.81
N ASN A 143 -14.29 22.02 9.37
CA ASN A 143 -14.51 20.68 8.84
C ASN A 143 -15.52 19.86 9.64
N GLY A 144 -15.97 20.35 10.79
CA GLY A 144 -16.74 19.58 11.76
C GLY A 144 -15.89 18.56 12.54
N ARG A 145 -16.58 17.78 13.36
CA ARG A 145 -16.04 16.64 14.10
C ARG A 145 -16.82 15.38 13.74
N PHE A 146 -16.19 14.23 13.92
CA PHE A 146 -16.84 12.93 13.77
C PHE A 146 -16.30 11.94 14.79
N ASP A 147 -17.17 11.01 15.18
CA ASP A 147 -16.88 9.91 16.08
C ASP A 147 -16.78 8.58 15.31
N ALA A 148 -16.61 7.49 16.05
CA ALA A 148 -16.55 6.12 15.53
C ALA A 148 -17.83 5.72 14.79
N ALA A 149 -19.00 6.13 15.28
CA ALA A 149 -20.29 5.79 14.67
C ALA A 149 -20.50 6.50 13.32
N ALA A 150 -20.14 7.78 13.26
CA ALA A 150 -20.16 8.56 12.02
C ALA A 150 -19.16 7.99 11.01
N LEU A 151 -17.93 7.65 11.44
CA LEU A 151 -16.94 7.01 10.58
C LEU A 151 -17.44 5.65 10.07
N ARG A 152 -18.02 4.82 10.94
CA ARG A 152 -18.58 3.52 10.54
C ARG A 152 -19.64 3.68 9.45
N THR A 153 -20.56 4.63 9.64
CA THR A 153 -21.62 4.92 8.66
C THR A 153 -21.03 5.35 7.32
N GLU A 154 -20.02 6.22 7.34
CA GLU A 154 -19.32 6.65 6.14
C GLU A 154 -18.60 5.48 5.44
N LEU A 155 -17.93 4.63 6.19
CA LEU A 155 -17.22 3.47 5.65
C LEU A 155 -18.19 2.44 5.05
N LEU A 156 -19.33 2.19 5.67
CA LEU A 156 -20.37 1.31 5.10
C LEU A 156 -20.92 1.84 3.78
N ARG A 157 -21.03 3.16 3.61
CA ARG A 157 -21.44 3.78 2.35
C ARG A 157 -20.37 3.68 1.26
N ALA A 158 -19.10 3.80 1.66
CA ALA A 158 -17.99 3.88 0.72
C ALA A 158 -17.47 2.49 0.29
N LEU A 159 -17.47 1.51 1.19
CA LEU A 159 -16.96 0.16 0.94
C LEU A 159 -17.95 -0.66 0.09
N PRO A 160 -17.46 -1.60 -0.74
CA PRO A 160 -18.35 -2.52 -1.45
C PRO A 160 -19.12 -3.41 -0.47
N GLU A 161 -20.31 -3.84 -0.86
CA GLU A 161 -21.17 -4.71 -0.04
C GLU A 161 -20.50 -6.04 0.32
N ARG A 162 -19.72 -6.61 -0.62
CA ARG A 162 -19.05 -7.90 -0.49
C ARG A 162 -17.55 -7.74 -0.71
N PHE A 163 -16.77 -8.27 0.23
CA PHE A 163 -15.32 -8.42 0.15
C PHE A 163 -14.87 -9.47 1.16
N ASP A 164 -13.76 -10.13 0.87
CA ASP A 164 -13.18 -11.20 1.71
C ASP A 164 -12.29 -10.62 2.82
N ALA A 165 -11.54 -9.57 2.49
CA ALA A 165 -10.58 -8.94 3.40
C ALA A 165 -10.52 -7.42 3.26
N LEU A 166 -10.16 -6.73 4.35
CA LEU A 166 -9.96 -5.29 4.43
C LEU A 166 -8.54 -5.00 4.92
N MET A 167 -7.67 -4.52 4.02
CA MET A 167 -6.32 -4.06 4.35
C MET A 167 -6.35 -2.57 4.67
N VAL A 168 -5.99 -2.18 5.88
CA VAL A 168 -6.08 -0.77 6.34
C VAL A 168 -4.71 -0.13 6.47
N HIS A 169 -4.53 1.00 5.79
CA HIS A 169 -3.45 1.96 6.03
C HIS A 169 -4.03 3.15 6.80
N CYS A 170 -3.48 3.48 7.98
CA CYS A 170 -4.01 4.54 8.82
C CYS A 170 -2.92 5.47 9.34
N SER A 171 -3.17 6.77 9.25
CA SER A 171 -2.44 7.79 10.00
C SER A 171 -3.38 8.40 11.03
N PHE A 172 -3.31 7.89 12.26
CA PHE A 172 -4.19 8.34 13.34
C PHE A 172 -4.05 9.84 13.60
N ASP A 173 -2.82 10.37 13.55
CA ASP A 173 -2.55 11.80 13.68
C ASP A 173 -3.23 12.66 12.61
N ASP A 174 -3.43 12.14 11.40
CA ASP A 174 -4.11 12.89 10.34
C ASP A 174 -5.64 12.84 10.46
N LEU A 175 -6.19 11.91 11.24
CA LEU A 175 -7.59 11.92 11.66
C LEU A 175 -7.84 13.01 12.71
N LEU A 176 -6.81 13.35 13.49
CA LEU A 176 -6.89 14.41 14.49
C LEU A 176 -6.74 15.80 13.84
N PRO A 177 -7.44 16.82 14.35
CA PRO A 177 -8.31 16.83 15.52
C PRO A 177 -9.81 16.57 15.24
N MET A 178 -10.17 16.18 14.02
CA MET A 178 -11.59 16.04 13.62
C MET A 178 -12.22 14.77 14.22
N TYR A 179 -11.45 13.69 14.28
CA TYR A 179 -11.85 12.48 14.99
C TYR A 179 -11.82 12.70 16.51
N SER A 180 -12.92 12.41 17.20
CA SER A 180 -13.11 12.76 18.61
C SER A 180 -12.73 11.67 19.62
N GLU A 181 -12.42 10.46 19.17
CA GLU A 181 -12.25 9.29 20.04
C GLU A 181 -10.86 8.67 19.96
N GLY A 182 -10.62 7.65 20.79
CA GLY A 182 -9.36 6.93 20.86
C GLY A 182 -9.15 5.95 19.70
N VAL A 183 -7.89 5.51 19.57
CA VAL A 183 -7.51 4.47 18.60
C VAL A 183 -8.21 3.14 18.87
N GLY A 184 -8.60 2.86 20.13
CA GLY A 184 -9.35 1.67 20.50
C GLY A 184 -10.74 1.63 19.86
N GLN A 185 -11.48 2.74 19.91
CA GLN A 185 -12.79 2.87 19.26
C GLN A 185 -12.66 2.77 17.73
N LEU A 186 -11.60 3.35 17.16
CA LEU A 186 -11.32 3.21 15.73
C LEU A 186 -11.08 1.75 15.34
N LEU A 187 -10.29 1.02 16.13
CA LEU A 187 -10.05 -0.41 15.90
C LEU A 187 -11.34 -1.23 16.06
N ALA A 188 -12.18 -0.89 17.04
CA ALA A 188 -13.47 -1.55 17.24
C ALA A 188 -14.38 -1.40 16.02
N VAL A 189 -14.47 -0.20 15.41
CA VAL A 189 -15.20 0.02 14.16
C VAL A 189 -14.67 -0.87 13.04
N LEU A 190 -13.35 -0.93 12.84
CA LEU A 190 -12.76 -1.72 11.77
C LEU A 190 -12.99 -3.23 11.96
N ARG A 191 -12.95 -3.70 13.21
CA ARG A 191 -13.29 -5.09 13.56
C ARG A 191 -14.76 -5.39 13.32
N ASP A 192 -15.66 -4.49 13.71
CA ASP A 192 -17.09 -4.64 13.49
C ASP A 192 -17.46 -4.66 12.00
N LEU A 193 -16.82 -3.81 11.18
CA LEU A 193 -16.99 -3.81 9.72
C LEU A 193 -16.60 -5.13 9.05
N CYS A 194 -15.65 -5.86 9.64
CA CYS A 194 -15.23 -7.17 9.15
C CYS A 194 -16.08 -8.32 9.73
N GLY A 195 -16.54 -8.16 10.97
CA GLY A 195 -17.32 -9.18 11.68
C GLY A 195 -16.59 -10.52 11.78
N ARG A 196 -17.34 -11.62 11.74
CA ARG A 196 -16.80 -12.99 11.77
C ARG A 196 -16.50 -13.55 10.37
N GLU A 197 -16.99 -12.87 9.34
CA GLU A 197 -17.00 -13.39 7.96
C GLU A 197 -15.85 -12.86 7.11
N ARG A 198 -15.31 -11.69 7.47
CA ARG A 198 -14.26 -11.00 6.72
C ARG A 198 -13.00 -10.85 7.55
N THR A 199 -11.88 -10.67 6.87
CA THR A 199 -10.57 -10.58 7.53
C THR A 199 -10.03 -9.16 7.52
N LEU A 200 -9.70 -8.64 8.69
CA LEU A 200 -9.00 -7.36 8.83
C LEU A 200 -7.50 -7.60 8.71
N ALA A 201 -6.81 -6.80 7.90
CA ALA A 201 -5.37 -6.83 7.75
C ALA A 201 -4.75 -5.43 7.89
N MET A 202 -3.54 -5.35 8.42
CA MET A 202 -2.77 -4.10 8.49
C MET A 202 -1.28 -4.37 8.29
N PRO A 203 -0.54 -3.46 7.65
CA PRO A 203 0.89 -3.59 7.53
C PRO A 203 1.57 -3.40 8.90
N ALA A 204 2.62 -4.18 9.14
CA ALA A 204 3.47 -4.12 10.33
C ALA A 204 4.94 -3.98 9.94
N PHE A 205 5.25 -2.98 9.11
CA PHE A 205 6.57 -2.82 8.50
C PHE A 205 7.61 -2.34 9.50
N THR A 206 8.87 -2.71 9.23
CA THR A 206 10.01 -2.62 10.16
C THR A 206 11.31 -2.19 9.46
N TYR A 207 11.21 -1.51 8.31
CA TYR A 207 12.36 -1.12 7.49
C TYR A 207 12.99 0.23 7.84
N GLN A 208 12.40 1.01 8.76
CA GLN A 208 13.00 2.28 9.23
C GLN A 208 14.07 1.97 10.26
N VAL A 209 15.33 1.97 9.83
CA VAL A 209 16.49 1.67 10.67
C VAL A 209 17.35 2.91 10.91
N PRO A 210 18.12 2.97 12.01
CA PRO A 210 19.11 4.02 12.23
C PRO A 210 20.07 4.12 11.03
N GLY A 211 20.32 5.34 10.55
CA GLY A 211 21.18 5.59 9.39
C GLY A 211 20.53 5.32 8.02
N GLY A 212 19.39 4.64 7.97
CA GLY A 212 18.67 4.35 6.71
C GLY A 212 19.27 3.22 5.87
N ASP A 213 20.40 2.63 6.28
CA ASP A 213 20.99 1.48 5.61
C ASP A 213 20.49 0.17 6.23
N LEU A 214 19.48 -0.40 5.57
CA LEU A 214 18.85 -1.65 5.98
C LEU A 214 19.81 -2.84 5.92
N ALA A 215 20.73 -2.86 4.94
CA ALA A 215 21.68 -3.95 4.79
C ALA A 215 22.71 -3.92 5.93
N ALA A 216 23.27 -2.74 6.24
CA ALA A 216 24.17 -2.58 7.37
C ALA A 216 23.48 -2.92 8.70
N HIS A 217 22.21 -2.53 8.87
CA HIS A 217 21.45 -2.85 10.08
C HIS A 217 21.35 -4.35 10.31
N PHE A 218 20.91 -5.13 9.31
CA PHE A 218 20.75 -6.57 9.45
C PHE A 218 22.07 -7.34 9.47
N ARG A 219 23.15 -6.82 8.89
CA ARG A 219 24.49 -7.39 9.11
C ARG A 219 24.95 -7.26 10.56
N ALA A 220 24.69 -6.13 11.21
CA ALA A 220 25.02 -5.91 12.60
C ALA A 220 24.04 -6.61 13.57
N HIS A 221 22.78 -6.76 13.17
CA HIS A 221 21.70 -7.34 13.98
C HIS A 221 20.92 -8.38 13.15
N PRO A 222 21.48 -9.58 12.90
CA PRO A 222 20.95 -10.55 11.95
C PRO A 222 19.76 -11.36 12.50
N ARG A 223 18.90 -10.73 13.31
CA ARG A 223 17.75 -11.40 13.95
C ARG A 223 16.53 -10.50 13.89
N PHE A 224 15.40 -11.09 13.48
CA PHE A 224 14.09 -10.44 13.49
C PHE A 224 13.09 -11.29 14.27
N ASP A 225 12.59 -10.78 15.39
CA ASP A 225 11.52 -11.44 16.16
C ASP A 225 10.16 -10.82 15.87
N ALA A 226 9.32 -11.55 15.13
CA ALA A 226 7.99 -11.08 14.74
C ALA A 226 7.06 -10.82 15.94
N ARG A 227 7.30 -11.45 17.10
CA ARG A 227 6.50 -11.29 18.32
C ARG A 227 6.88 -9.99 19.04
N ARG A 228 8.17 -9.66 19.05
CA ARG A 228 8.70 -8.53 19.81
C ARG A 228 8.77 -7.24 19.00
N GLN A 229 9.05 -7.33 17.69
CA GLN A 229 9.33 -6.15 16.88
C GLN A 229 8.07 -5.27 16.71
N PRO A 230 8.11 -4.00 17.14
CA PRO A 230 6.98 -3.08 16.96
C PRO A 230 6.68 -2.80 15.49
N SER A 231 5.43 -2.45 15.18
CA SER A 231 5.07 -1.89 13.88
C SER A 231 5.50 -0.43 13.77
N GLN A 232 6.10 -0.06 12.64
CA GLN A 232 6.43 1.32 12.32
C GLN A 232 5.30 2.03 11.54
N MET A 233 4.18 1.34 11.29
CA MET A 233 3.07 1.84 10.47
C MET A 233 2.03 2.67 11.24
N GLY A 234 2.41 3.14 12.44
CA GLY A 234 1.59 4.03 13.26
C GLY A 234 0.77 3.31 14.33
N LEU A 235 0.19 4.10 15.24
CA LEU A 235 -0.43 3.62 16.49
C LEU A 235 -1.51 2.55 16.26
N LEU A 236 -2.38 2.72 15.27
CA LEU A 236 -3.44 1.74 14.99
C LEU A 236 -2.88 0.36 14.64
N SER A 237 -1.84 0.29 13.81
CA SER A 237 -1.20 -0.97 13.42
C SER A 237 -0.51 -1.67 14.60
N GLU A 238 0.05 -0.90 15.53
CA GLU A 238 0.69 -1.42 16.75
C GLU A 238 -0.35 -1.94 17.75
N VAL A 239 -1.45 -1.23 17.95
CA VAL A 239 -2.56 -1.71 18.78
C VAL A 239 -3.19 -2.97 18.16
N PHE A 240 -3.36 -2.97 16.84
CA PHE A 240 -3.86 -4.13 16.11
C PHE A 240 -2.94 -5.34 16.27
N ARG A 241 -1.63 -5.23 16.02
CA ARG A 241 -0.72 -6.40 16.14
C ARG A 241 -0.73 -7.06 17.51
N ARG A 242 -1.03 -6.28 18.56
CA ARG A 242 -1.07 -6.75 19.96
C ARG A 242 -2.45 -7.26 20.39
N THR A 243 -3.45 -7.16 19.52
CA THR A 243 -4.80 -7.63 19.81
C THR A 243 -4.83 -9.17 19.82
N PRO A 244 -5.47 -9.82 20.81
CA PRO A 244 -5.58 -11.27 20.86
C PRO A 244 -6.15 -11.88 19.57
N GLY A 245 -5.57 -12.99 19.12
CA GLY A 245 -5.98 -13.70 17.90
C GLY A 245 -5.43 -13.12 16.59
N VAL A 246 -4.72 -11.99 16.62
CA VAL A 246 -4.04 -11.45 15.44
C VAL A 246 -2.82 -12.29 15.11
N LEU A 247 -2.71 -12.71 13.85
CA LEU A 247 -1.57 -13.40 13.29
C LEU A 247 -0.68 -12.41 12.55
N ARG A 248 0.63 -12.66 12.51
CA ARG A 248 1.61 -11.82 11.78
C ARG A 248 2.42 -12.69 10.83
N SER A 249 2.52 -12.24 9.59
CA SER A 249 3.38 -12.90 8.60
C SER A 249 4.86 -12.71 8.93
N LEU A 250 5.68 -13.69 8.56
CA LEU A 250 7.09 -13.71 8.91
C LEU A 250 7.94 -13.13 7.77
N HIS A 251 8.24 -11.83 7.83
CA HIS A 251 9.20 -11.16 6.93
C HIS A 251 9.86 -9.97 7.66
N PRO A 252 11.17 -9.78 7.56
CA PRO A 252 11.93 -8.87 8.43
C PRO A 252 11.64 -7.38 8.20
N THR A 253 11.03 -7.02 7.07
CA THR A 253 10.80 -5.62 6.68
C THR A 253 9.33 -5.27 6.41
N HIS A 254 8.55 -6.19 5.86
CA HIS A 254 7.22 -5.92 5.29
C HIS A 254 6.15 -6.89 5.79
N SER A 255 6.30 -7.37 7.03
CA SER A 255 5.27 -8.22 7.65
C SER A 255 3.89 -7.55 7.67
N VAL A 256 2.84 -8.38 7.65
CA VAL A 256 1.43 -7.98 7.68
C VAL A 256 0.74 -8.73 8.80
N CYS A 257 -0.06 -8.03 9.57
CA CYS A 257 -0.92 -8.61 10.59
C CYS A 257 -2.32 -8.85 10.03
N ALA A 258 -3.00 -9.92 10.46
CA ALA A 258 -4.36 -10.24 10.05
C ALA A 258 -5.19 -10.85 11.19
N LEU A 259 -6.51 -10.61 11.16
CA LEU A 259 -7.50 -11.14 12.09
C LEU A 259 -8.78 -11.51 11.35
N GLY A 260 -9.24 -12.75 11.50
CA GLY A 260 -10.46 -13.24 10.87
C GLY A 260 -10.25 -14.57 10.14
N PRO A 261 -11.26 -15.04 9.38
CA PRO A 261 -11.29 -16.39 8.81
C PRO A 261 -10.27 -16.65 7.69
N LEU A 262 -9.55 -15.65 7.22
CA LEU A 262 -8.44 -15.77 6.25
C LEU A 262 -7.10 -15.36 6.86
N ALA A 263 -7.02 -15.10 8.17
CA ALA A 263 -5.79 -14.57 8.78
C ALA A 263 -4.61 -15.54 8.63
N ALA A 264 -4.84 -16.84 8.87
CA ALA A 264 -3.82 -17.88 8.72
C ALA A 264 -3.37 -17.98 7.25
N ASP A 265 -4.33 -18.01 6.33
CA ASP A 265 -4.05 -18.05 4.90
C ASP A 265 -3.23 -16.82 4.46
N ILE A 266 -3.66 -15.60 4.79
CA ILE A 266 -2.99 -14.35 4.38
C ILE A 266 -1.55 -14.26 4.92
N THR A 267 -1.32 -14.75 6.15
CA THR A 267 -0.02 -14.57 6.83
C THR A 267 0.97 -15.71 6.59
N ALA A 268 0.52 -16.84 6.04
CA ALA A 268 1.33 -18.03 5.84
C ALA A 268 2.38 -17.90 4.71
N GLY A 269 3.55 -18.49 4.94
CA GLY A 269 4.57 -18.72 3.91
C GLY A 269 5.38 -17.49 3.48
N HIS A 270 5.26 -16.35 4.17
CA HIS A 270 5.98 -15.12 3.79
C HIS A 270 7.51 -15.23 3.91
N HIS A 271 8.01 -16.13 4.75
CA HIS A 271 9.45 -16.45 4.89
C HIS A 271 9.94 -17.48 3.86
N LEU A 272 9.03 -18.03 3.04
CA LEU A 272 9.33 -19.07 2.04
C LEU A 272 9.39 -18.51 0.61
N THR A 273 9.44 -17.19 0.46
CA THR A 273 9.59 -16.48 -0.81
C THR A 273 10.84 -15.63 -0.71
N GLU A 274 11.68 -15.61 -1.75
CA GLU A 274 12.91 -14.80 -1.72
C GLU A 274 12.62 -13.29 -1.79
N SER A 275 11.51 -12.92 -2.44
CA SER A 275 11.12 -11.54 -2.65
C SER A 275 10.05 -11.08 -1.65
N THR A 276 10.09 -9.78 -1.34
CA THR A 276 9.23 -9.15 -0.32
C THR A 276 7.74 -9.23 -0.69
N PHE A 277 7.42 -9.13 -1.97
CA PHE A 277 6.05 -9.14 -2.49
C PHE A 277 5.78 -10.34 -3.40
N GLY A 278 6.61 -11.38 -3.32
CA GLY A 278 6.51 -12.58 -4.14
C GLY A 278 5.23 -13.39 -3.94
N ALA A 279 5.13 -14.52 -4.65
CA ALA A 279 3.90 -15.30 -4.77
C ALA A 279 3.34 -15.83 -3.43
N ARG A 280 4.21 -16.04 -2.43
CA ARG A 280 3.81 -16.48 -1.08
C ARG A 280 3.59 -15.34 -0.10
N SER A 281 3.77 -14.08 -0.52
CA SER A 281 3.58 -12.91 0.32
C SER A 281 2.09 -12.65 0.64
N PRO A 282 1.78 -11.98 1.75
CA PRO A 282 0.42 -11.51 2.05
C PRO A 282 -0.17 -10.66 0.92
N PHE A 283 0.65 -9.91 0.19
CA PHE A 283 0.20 -9.03 -0.88
C PHE A 283 -0.26 -9.82 -2.11
N ALA A 284 0.46 -10.89 -2.47
CA ALA A 284 0.04 -11.80 -3.53
C ALA A 284 -1.25 -12.55 -3.16
N ARG A 285 -1.33 -13.04 -1.91
CA ARG A 285 -2.55 -13.71 -1.42
C ARG A 285 -3.76 -12.77 -1.42
N MET A 286 -3.60 -11.56 -0.89
CA MET A 286 -4.65 -10.54 -0.92
C MET A 286 -5.04 -10.11 -2.34
N ALA A 287 -4.11 -10.14 -3.31
CA ALA A 287 -4.42 -9.86 -4.71
C ALA A 287 -5.35 -10.91 -5.34
N GLY A 288 -5.25 -12.17 -4.92
CA GLY A 288 -6.17 -13.22 -5.40
C GLY A 288 -7.54 -13.22 -4.73
N LEU A 289 -7.66 -12.59 -3.55
CA LEU A 289 -8.92 -12.46 -2.80
C LEU A 289 -9.69 -11.21 -3.23
N ASP A 290 -10.98 -11.12 -2.89
CA ASP A 290 -11.72 -9.85 -2.96
C ASP A 290 -11.30 -8.93 -1.81
N THR A 291 -10.05 -8.46 -1.84
CA THR A 291 -9.48 -7.58 -0.81
C THR A 291 -9.69 -6.12 -1.16
N VAL A 292 -10.26 -5.37 -0.22
CA VAL A 292 -10.33 -3.91 -0.26
C VAL A 292 -9.15 -3.32 0.51
N ILE A 293 -8.44 -2.38 -0.10
CA ILE A 293 -7.43 -1.58 0.57
C ILE A 293 -8.07 -0.24 0.92
N LEU A 294 -8.08 0.10 2.21
CA LEU A 294 -8.65 1.34 2.76
C LEU A 294 -7.54 2.21 3.35
N GLY A 295 -7.50 3.47 2.93
CA GLY A 295 -6.66 4.50 3.53
C GLY A 295 -7.44 5.46 4.40
N LEU A 296 -6.98 5.65 5.64
CA LEU A 296 -7.53 6.58 6.61
C LEU A 296 -6.50 7.65 6.95
N GLY A 297 -6.77 8.91 6.62
CA GLY A 297 -5.88 10.03 6.94
C GLY A 297 -4.65 10.16 6.04
N LYS A 298 -4.47 9.28 5.05
CA LYS A 298 -3.42 9.40 4.03
C LYS A 298 -4.00 9.16 2.64
N PRO A 299 -3.54 9.90 1.62
CA PRO A 299 -3.90 9.60 0.24
C PRO A 299 -3.10 8.39 -0.28
N PHE A 300 -3.65 7.70 -1.29
CA PHE A 300 -3.10 6.43 -1.80
C PHE A 300 -1.64 6.56 -2.25
N TYR A 301 -1.28 7.69 -2.88
CA TYR A 301 0.06 7.93 -3.42
C TYR A 301 1.17 8.00 -2.35
N ARG A 302 0.83 7.92 -1.07
CA ARG A 302 1.81 7.86 0.03
C ARG A 302 1.92 6.49 0.69
N VAL A 303 0.93 5.62 0.54
CA VAL A 303 0.78 4.42 1.39
C VAL A 303 0.39 3.15 0.64
N LEU A 304 0.02 3.22 -0.63
CA LEU A 304 -0.45 2.04 -1.37
C LEU A 304 0.69 1.07 -1.68
N THR A 305 1.00 0.18 -0.75
CA THR A 305 2.10 -0.79 -0.86
C THR A 305 1.84 -1.87 -1.92
N GLN A 306 0.56 -2.17 -2.21
CA GLN A 306 0.16 -3.22 -3.15
C GLN A 306 0.74 -3.05 -4.57
N ILE A 307 1.12 -1.84 -4.95
CA ILE A 307 1.76 -1.57 -6.25
C ILE A 307 3.01 -2.43 -6.49
N HIS A 308 3.73 -2.76 -5.42
CA HIS A 308 4.99 -3.50 -5.48
C HIS A 308 4.79 -5.00 -5.72
N ALA A 309 3.58 -5.52 -5.49
CA ALA A 309 3.28 -6.93 -5.77
C ALA A 309 3.48 -7.26 -7.24
N ALA A 310 3.08 -6.38 -8.15
CA ALA A 310 3.23 -6.63 -9.58
C ALA A 310 4.70 -6.74 -10.01
N GLU A 311 5.59 -6.01 -9.34
CA GLU A 311 7.02 -6.01 -9.62
C GLU A 311 7.58 -7.40 -9.32
N ASP A 312 7.41 -7.89 -8.09
CA ASP A 312 7.96 -9.18 -7.67
C ASP A 312 7.25 -10.37 -8.33
N LEU A 313 5.95 -10.25 -8.64
CA LEU A 313 5.20 -11.30 -9.32
C LEU A 313 5.58 -11.46 -10.80
N LEU A 314 6.01 -10.38 -11.47
CA LEU A 314 6.51 -10.46 -12.83
C LEU A 314 8.00 -10.82 -12.91
N GLY A 315 8.78 -10.56 -11.85
CA GLY A 315 10.21 -10.85 -11.81
C GLY A 315 10.94 -10.16 -12.97
N ASP A 316 11.74 -10.92 -13.72
CA ASP A 316 12.51 -10.44 -14.87
C ASP A 316 11.62 -9.97 -16.05
N ARG A 317 10.32 -10.32 -16.05
CA ARG A 317 9.36 -9.82 -17.04
C ARG A 317 8.91 -8.40 -16.71
N PHE A 318 9.17 -7.90 -15.50
CA PHE A 318 8.88 -6.51 -15.18
C PHE A 318 9.87 -5.62 -15.93
N PRO A 319 9.42 -4.57 -16.63
CA PRO A 319 10.26 -3.81 -17.57
C PRO A 319 11.15 -2.78 -16.84
N LEU A 320 11.67 -3.11 -15.66
CA LEU A 320 12.69 -2.34 -14.96
C LEU A 320 13.78 -3.27 -14.45
N PRO A 321 15.06 -2.98 -14.76
CA PRO A 321 16.16 -3.69 -14.14
C PRO A 321 16.14 -3.42 -12.63
N ARG A 322 16.42 -4.46 -11.83
CA ARG A 322 16.51 -4.35 -10.38
C ARG A 322 17.78 -4.99 -9.86
N GLU A 323 18.43 -4.27 -8.96
CA GLU A 323 19.62 -4.69 -8.25
C GLU A 323 19.28 -4.93 -6.79
N PHE A 324 19.82 -6.00 -6.23
CA PHE A 324 19.53 -6.40 -4.86
C PHE A 324 20.80 -6.52 -4.05
N LYS A 325 20.76 -6.02 -2.81
CA LYS A 325 21.72 -6.37 -1.75
C LYS A 325 21.14 -7.52 -0.95
N GLU A 326 21.93 -8.55 -0.73
CA GLU A 326 21.53 -9.73 0.03
C GLU A 326 22.16 -9.72 1.42
N VAL A 327 21.37 -10.07 2.44
CA VAL A 327 21.81 -10.20 3.82
C VAL A 327 21.11 -11.39 4.46
N ASP A 328 21.86 -12.26 5.12
CA ASP A 328 21.29 -13.37 5.88
C ASP A 328 20.73 -12.87 7.21
N VAL A 329 19.50 -13.29 7.53
CA VAL A 329 18.74 -12.91 8.71
C VAL A 329 18.11 -14.17 9.31
N THR A 330 18.14 -14.29 10.64
CA THR A 330 17.35 -15.29 11.35
C THR A 330 15.98 -14.71 11.69
N LEU A 331 14.92 -15.33 11.16
CA LEU A 331 13.53 -14.95 11.45
C LEU A 331 13.01 -15.80 12.61
N ILE A 332 12.50 -15.16 13.65
CA ILE A 332 11.92 -15.81 14.81
C ILE A 332 10.40 -15.65 14.74
N GLY A 333 9.74 -16.75 14.44
CA GLY A 333 8.28 -16.86 14.36
C GLY A 333 7.65 -17.40 15.64
N ALA A 334 6.36 -17.73 15.58
CA ALA A 334 5.66 -18.38 16.67
C ALA A 334 6.10 -19.84 16.87
N THR A 335 6.51 -20.50 15.78
CA THR A 335 6.77 -21.95 15.69
C THR A 335 8.25 -22.31 15.69
N GLY A 336 9.16 -21.35 15.58
CA GLY A 336 10.60 -21.62 15.53
C GLY A 336 11.42 -20.47 14.95
N GLU A 337 12.70 -20.76 14.72
CA GLU A 337 13.66 -19.89 14.05
C GLU A 337 13.93 -20.41 12.63
N TYR A 338 14.05 -19.49 11.67
CA TYR A 338 14.19 -19.81 10.26
C TYR A 338 15.34 -18.99 9.66
N PRO A 339 16.32 -19.61 8.98
CA PRO A 339 17.27 -18.86 8.18
C PRO A 339 16.54 -18.22 6.99
N TYR A 340 16.89 -16.98 6.68
CA TYR A 340 16.26 -16.23 5.59
C TYR A 340 17.25 -15.30 4.91
N ARG A 341 17.31 -15.36 3.58
CA ARG A 341 18.12 -14.44 2.78
C ARG A 341 17.27 -13.23 2.40
N LEU A 342 17.46 -12.12 3.09
CA LEU A 342 16.76 -10.88 2.79
C LEU A 342 17.35 -10.22 1.55
N ARG A 343 16.53 -10.09 0.50
CA ARG A 343 16.83 -9.30 -0.70
C ARG A 343 16.32 -7.87 -0.53
N ILE A 344 17.24 -6.91 -0.53
CA ILE A 344 16.96 -5.47 -0.38
C ILE A 344 17.11 -4.82 -1.75
N ASP A 345 16.01 -4.30 -2.28
CA ASP A 345 16.03 -3.55 -3.53
C ASP A 345 16.91 -2.30 -3.36
N ALA A 346 17.99 -2.24 -4.16
CA ALA A 346 18.96 -1.17 -4.17
C ALA A 346 18.71 -0.19 -5.33
N THR A 347 17.65 -0.40 -6.12
CA THR A 347 17.37 0.41 -7.29
C THR A 347 16.56 1.66 -6.94
N GLU A 348 17.07 2.82 -7.34
CA GLU A 348 16.41 4.10 -7.12
C GLU A 348 15.66 4.54 -8.37
N PHE A 349 14.33 4.45 -8.33
CA PHE A 349 13.46 4.99 -9.37
C PHE A 349 12.55 6.09 -8.82
N ASP A 350 12.33 7.16 -9.60
CA ASP A 350 11.30 8.14 -9.26
C ASP A 350 9.91 7.56 -9.51
N ARG A 351 9.16 7.39 -8.44
CA ARG A 351 7.85 6.75 -8.47
C ARG A 351 6.74 7.78 -8.72
N ARG A 352 6.10 7.66 -9.88
CA ARG A 352 5.04 8.51 -10.41
C ARG A 352 3.66 7.90 -10.15
N LEU A 353 3.24 7.93 -8.88
CA LEU A 353 1.93 7.40 -8.45
C LEU A 353 0.73 8.19 -9.00
N ASP A 354 0.97 9.37 -9.56
CA ASP A 354 0.01 10.10 -10.38
C ASP A 354 -0.41 9.34 -11.65
N ARG A 355 0.39 8.37 -12.12
CA ARG A 355 0.08 7.52 -13.28
C ARG A 355 -0.91 6.39 -12.97
N LEU A 356 -0.98 5.94 -11.72
CA LEU A 356 -1.80 4.77 -11.34
C LEU A 356 -3.28 4.89 -11.75
N PRO A 357 -3.98 6.04 -11.56
CA PRO A 357 -5.37 6.16 -11.98
C PRO A 357 -5.61 5.95 -13.48
N ARG A 358 -4.59 6.13 -14.33
CA ARG A 358 -4.69 5.89 -15.79
C ARG A 358 -4.56 4.41 -16.15
N MET A 359 -4.06 3.59 -15.23
CA MET A 359 -3.91 2.14 -15.40
C MET A 359 -5.14 1.38 -14.88
N LEU A 360 -5.97 2.03 -14.07
CA LEU A 360 -7.13 1.44 -13.42
C LEU A 360 -8.43 1.79 -14.16
N ALA A 361 -9.43 0.91 -14.08
CA ALA A 361 -10.75 1.23 -14.60
C ALA A 361 -11.45 2.29 -13.71
N PRO A 362 -12.40 3.07 -14.25
CA PRO A 362 -13.20 3.99 -13.45
C PRO A 362 -13.84 3.29 -12.25
N GLY A 363 -13.62 3.82 -11.04
CA GLY A 363 -14.19 3.29 -9.79
C GLY A 363 -13.30 2.28 -9.04
N ASP A 364 -12.24 1.77 -9.66
CA ASP A 364 -11.27 0.87 -9.02
C ASP A 364 -10.42 1.58 -7.96
N LEU A 365 -10.26 2.89 -8.09
CA LEU A 365 -9.68 3.77 -7.08
C LEU A 365 -10.66 4.90 -6.80
N ALA A 366 -11.17 4.96 -5.57
CA ALA A 366 -12.02 6.04 -5.10
C ALA A 366 -11.28 6.84 -4.03
N GLU A 367 -11.21 8.15 -4.19
CA GLU A 367 -10.67 9.10 -3.22
C GLU A 367 -11.78 10.04 -2.79
N TRP A 368 -11.90 10.30 -1.49
CA TRP A 368 -12.87 11.27 -0.98
C TRP A 368 -12.35 11.94 0.30
N ARG A 369 -13.14 12.89 0.82
CA ARG A 369 -12.85 13.53 2.10
C ARG A 369 -14.03 13.38 3.03
N PHE A 370 -13.76 12.99 4.26
CA PHE A 370 -14.73 12.95 5.34
C PHE A 370 -14.26 13.89 6.45
N HIS A 371 -15.04 14.95 6.73
CA HIS A 371 -14.62 16.02 7.64
C HIS A 371 -13.21 16.56 7.35
N GLY A 372 -12.89 16.77 6.08
CA GLY A 372 -11.58 17.28 5.67
C GLY A 372 -10.42 16.29 5.88
N VAL A 373 -10.67 15.03 6.26
CA VAL A 373 -9.67 13.95 6.30
C VAL A 373 -9.63 13.26 4.93
N PRO A 374 -8.46 13.03 4.31
CA PRO A 374 -8.38 12.27 3.08
C PRO A 374 -8.60 10.77 3.34
N LEU A 375 -9.52 10.17 2.59
CA LEU A 375 -9.76 8.74 2.56
C LEU A 375 -9.63 8.23 1.13
N PHE A 376 -9.25 6.95 0.99
CA PHE A 376 -9.33 6.28 -0.29
C PHE A 376 -9.69 4.80 -0.12
N ARG A 377 -10.26 4.20 -1.17
CA ARG A 377 -10.37 2.76 -1.30
C ARG A 377 -9.92 2.28 -2.67
N THR A 378 -9.39 1.07 -2.73
CA THR A 378 -9.10 0.36 -3.98
C THR A 378 -9.15 -1.16 -3.79
N SER A 379 -9.06 -1.94 -4.86
CA SER A 379 -8.98 -3.40 -4.81
C SER A 379 -7.54 -3.87 -4.96
N ALA A 380 -7.09 -4.76 -4.08
CA ALA A 380 -5.74 -5.29 -4.15
C ALA A 380 -5.49 -6.03 -5.48
N GLY A 381 -6.42 -6.91 -5.85
CA GLY A 381 -6.32 -7.69 -7.09
C GLY A 381 -6.34 -6.81 -8.33
N ARG A 382 -7.24 -5.82 -8.42
CA ARG A 382 -7.32 -4.94 -9.60
C ARG A 382 -6.06 -4.09 -9.76
N VAL A 383 -5.50 -3.57 -8.67
CA VAL A 383 -4.22 -2.84 -8.70
C VAL A 383 -3.10 -3.73 -9.20
N THR A 384 -2.96 -4.94 -8.64
CA THR A 384 -1.92 -5.88 -9.06
C THR A 384 -2.07 -6.27 -10.54
N THR A 385 -3.26 -6.69 -10.97
CA THR A 385 -3.53 -7.06 -12.37
C THR A 385 -3.23 -5.91 -13.33
N ALA A 386 -3.74 -4.70 -13.06
CA ALA A 386 -3.53 -3.55 -13.93
C ALA A 386 -2.05 -3.18 -14.09
N ILE A 387 -1.26 -3.25 -13.01
CA ILE A 387 0.17 -2.95 -13.06
C ILE A 387 0.93 -4.07 -13.78
N CYS A 388 0.59 -5.34 -13.56
CA CYS A 388 1.20 -6.44 -14.28
C CYS A 388 0.95 -6.33 -15.79
N GLU A 389 -0.31 -6.13 -16.20
CA GLU A 389 -0.66 -5.97 -17.62
C GLU A 389 0.05 -4.79 -18.27
N ALA A 390 0.17 -3.67 -17.54
CA ALA A 390 0.91 -2.54 -18.03
C ALA A 390 2.41 -2.84 -18.13
N GLY A 391 2.99 -3.52 -17.14
CA GLY A 391 4.39 -3.95 -17.13
C GLY A 391 4.72 -4.84 -18.32
N LEU A 392 3.87 -5.81 -18.64
CA LEU A 392 4.00 -6.67 -19.82
C LEU A 392 3.95 -5.90 -21.15
N ARG A 393 3.33 -4.71 -21.16
CA ARG A 393 3.31 -3.77 -22.29
C ARG A 393 4.44 -2.72 -22.23
N GLY A 394 5.41 -2.88 -21.34
CA GLY A 394 6.52 -1.95 -21.14
C GLY A 394 6.15 -0.64 -20.40
N LYS A 395 4.96 -0.56 -19.79
CA LYS A 395 4.49 0.64 -19.08
C LYS A 395 4.66 0.48 -17.57
N THR A 396 5.22 1.49 -16.90
CA THR A 396 5.48 1.44 -15.45
C THR A 396 5.02 2.70 -14.70
N LEU A 397 4.92 2.56 -13.38
CA LEU A 397 4.72 3.65 -12.44
C LEU A 397 6.00 4.45 -12.16
N TYR A 398 7.09 4.15 -12.85
CA TYR A 398 8.40 4.73 -12.59
C TYR A 398 8.80 5.63 -13.76
N ALA A 399 9.38 6.79 -13.44
CA ALA A 399 10.17 7.52 -14.41
C ALA A 399 11.57 6.91 -14.46
N GLY A 400 12.24 6.99 -15.61
CA GLY A 400 13.65 6.59 -15.73
C GLY A 400 14.54 7.36 -14.74
N PRO A 401 15.78 6.92 -14.54
CA PRO A 401 16.70 7.62 -13.64
C PRO A 401 16.77 9.09 -14.04
N THR A 402 16.53 9.97 -13.05
CA THR A 402 16.88 11.38 -13.23
C THR A 402 18.39 11.42 -13.18
N LEU A 403 19.05 11.56 -14.33
CA LEU A 403 20.45 11.94 -14.37
C LEU A 403 20.55 13.26 -13.58
N ILE A 404 21.19 13.21 -12.41
CA ILE A 404 21.54 14.40 -11.63
C ILE A 404 22.74 15.06 -12.30
#